data_AF-A0A7V1D4P9-F1
#
_entry.id   AF-A0A7V1D4P9-F1
#
_cell.length_a   1.000
_cell.length_b   1.000
_cell.length_c   1.000
_cell.angle_alpha   90.00
_cell.angle_beta   90.00
_cell.angle_gamma   90.00
#
_symmetry.space_group_name_H-M   'P 1'
#
loop_
_entity.id
_entity.type
_entity.pdbx_description
1 polymer ?
#
loop_
_entity_poly.entity_id
_entity_poly.type
_entity_poly.pdbx_seq_one_letter_code
_entity_poly.pdbx_strand_id
1 'polypeptide(L)'
;NEIFHKILGTINTPEKFEAYRLTMAMSEWRRMKSTDSRECRNCHQFRSMDLDKQDERSAERHDPHVWEELDGKEPSKTCIDCHKGIAHHLPEGWEEAVDNDPLLANKDDSEGEE
;
A
#
# COMPACT_ATOMS: atom_id res chain seq x y z
N ASN A 1 0.76 -4.40 16.80
CA ASN A 1 0.74 -4.09 18.26
C ASN A 1 1.94 -3.21 18.65
N GLU A 2 2.08 -2.07 18.00
CA GLU A 2 3.31 -1.24 17.98
C GLU A 2 3.42 -0.43 19.27
N ILE A 3 2.29 0.00 19.85
CA ILE A 3 2.22 0.74 21.12
C ILE A 3 2.82 -0.09 22.27
N PHE A 4 2.48 -1.38 22.36
CA PHE A 4 3.05 -2.26 23.38
C PHE A 4 4.57 -2.39 23.22
N HIS A 5 5.06 -2.55 21.99
CA HIS A 5 6.50 -2.60 21.71
C HIS A 5 7.22 -1.28 21.96
N LYS A 6 6.53 -0.14 21.86
CA LYS A 6 7.07 1.15 22.28
C LYS A 6 7.17 1.26 23.80
N ILE A 7 6.14 0.84 24.54
CA ILE A 7 6.13 0.85 26.01
C ILE A 7 7.18 -0.11 26.59
N LEU A 8 7.30 -1.31 26.02
CA LEU A 8 8.29 -2.33 26.42
C LEU A 8 9.71 -1.99 25.98
N GLY A 9 9.90 -0.94 25.18
CA GLY A 9 11.21 -0.46 24.76
C GLY A 9 11.82 -1.18 23.54
N THR A 10 11.06 -2.00 22.84
CA THR A 10 11.49 -2.67 21.59
C THR A 10 11.70 -1.68 20.45
N ILE A 11 10.88 -0.63 20.35
CA ILE A 11 10.94 0.40 19.28
C ILE A 11 10.91 1.85 19.83
N ASN A 12 11.42 2.07 21.05
CA ASN A 12 11.23 3.34 21.76
C ASN A 12 12.28 4.43 21.45
N THR A 13 13.25 4.16 20.59
CA THR A 13 14.20 5.17 20.07
C THR A 13 14.18 5.14 18.54
N PRO A 14 14.64 6.20 17.86
CA PRO A 14 14.71 6.22 16.40
C PRO A 14 15.50 5.03 15.82
N GLU A 15 16.64 4.69 16.44
CA GLU A 15 17.51 3.60 15.98
C GLU A 15 16.81 2.24 16.11
N LYS A 16 16.11 2.03 17.22
CA LYS A 16 15.32 0.80 17.43
C LYS A 16 14.10 0.73 16.51
N PHE A 17 13.44 1.86 16.27
CA PHE A 17 12.33 1.92 15.34
C PHE A 17 12.81 1.59 13.93
N GLU A 18 13.91 2.18 13.48
CA GLU A 18 14.46 1.94 12.14
C GLU A 18 14.87 0.47 11.97
N ALA A 19 15.52 -0.13 12.97
CA ALA A 19 15.88 -1.55 12.96
C ALA A 19 14.67 -2.50 12.81
N TYR A 20 13.46 -2.07 13.21
CA TYR A 20 12.23 -2.84 13.08
C TYR A 20 11.30 -2.34 11.97
N ARG A 21 11.66 -1.27 11.26
CA ARG A 21 10.75 -0.54 10.37
C ARG A 21 10.29 -1.40 9.21
N LEU A 22 11.19 -2.17 8.60
CA LEU A 22 10.85 -3.10 7.54
C LEU A 22 9.81 -4.14 8.00
N THR A 23 10.04 -4.75 9.17
CA THR A 23 9.11 -5.74 9.75
C THR A 23 7.73 -5.14 9.99
N MET A 24 7.66 -3.94 10.57
CA MET A 24 6.40 -3.24 10.82
C MET A 24 5.71 -2.87 9.50
N ALA A 25 6.44 -2.33 8.54
CA ALA A 25 5.90 -1.96 7.23
C ALA A 25 5.31 -3.18 6.50
N MET A 26 6.05 -4.29 6.43
CA MET A 26 5.59 -5.53 5.82
C MET A 26 4.35 -6.10 6.53
N SER A 27 4.28 -6.03 7.87
CA SER A 27 3.09 -6.43 8.62
C SER A 27 1.87 -5.58 8.24
N GLU A 28 2.02 -4.26 8.17
CA GLU A 28 0.93 -3.34 7.84
C GLU A 28 0.50 -3.46 6.37
N TRP A 29 1.43 -3.63 5.44
CA TRP A 29 1.12 -3.84 4.04
C TRP A 29 0.37 -5.15 3.82
N ARG A 30 0.78 -6.25 4.46
CA ARG A 30 0.03 -7.53 4.41
C ARG A 30 -1.37 -7.36 4.97
N ARG A 31 -1.50 -6.65 6.10
CA ARG A 31 -2.80 -6.35 6.71
C ARG A 31 -3.69 -5.62 5.71
N MET A 32 -3.25 -4.50 5.16
CA MET A 32 -4.01 -3.71 4.19
C MET A 32 -4.29 -4.48 2.89
N LYS A 33 -3.35 -5.26 2.36
CA LYS A 33 -3.57 -6.06 1.15
C LYS A 33 -4.63 -7.14 1.37
N SER A 34 -4.55 -7.86 2.49
CA SER A 34 -5.48 -8.95 2.83
C SER A 34 -6.90 -8.48 3.15
N THR A 35 -7.07 -7.21 3.56
CA THR A 35 -8.37 -6.61 3.86
C THR A 35 -8.91 -5.79 2.70
N ASP A 36 -8.34 -5.91 1.50
CA ASP A 36 -8.67 -5.06 0.36
C ASP A 36 -8.67 -3.57 0.75
N SER A 37 -7.63 -3.13 1.47
CA SER A 37 -7.46 -1.77 1.97
C SER A 37 -8.73 -1.18 2.59
N ARG A 38 -9.52 -1.98 3.32
CA ARG A 38 -10.77 -1.58 3.98
C ARG A 38 -10.64 -0.29 4.77
N GLU A 39 -9.49 -0.08 5.40
CA GLU A 39 -9.15 1.11 6.17
C GLU A 39 -9.21 2.39 5.32
N CYS A 40 -8.83 2.31 4.03
CA CYS A 40 -8.98 3.37 3.04
C CYS A 40 -10.41 3.38 2.48
N ARG A 41 -10.91 2.20 2.12
CA ARG A 41 -12.18 2.03 1.40
C ARG A 41 -13.43 2.39 2.19
N ASN A 42 -13.31 2.47 3.51
CA ASN A 42 -14.38 2.99 4.36
C ASN A 42 -14.77 4.43 4.02
N CYS A 43 -13.85 5.22 3.45
CA CYS A 43 -14.12 6.61 3.04
C CYS A 43 -13.82 6.88 1.55
N HIS A 44 -12.99 6.06 0.90
CA HIS A 44 -12.57 6.26 -0.49
C HIS A 44 -12.98 5.07 -1.37
N GLN A 45 -13.81 5.27 -2.38
CA GLN A 45 -14.18 4.22 -3.35
C GLN A 45 -13.75 4.66 -4.74
N PHE A 46 -13.27 3.74 -5.59
CA PHE A 46 -12.83 4.12 -6.93
C PHE A 46 -13.98 4.75 -7.71
N ARG A 47 -15.18 4.16 -7.67
CA ARG A 47 -16.38 4.72 -8.34
C ARG A 47 -16.77 6.14 -7.89
N SER A 48 -16.25 6.61 -6.76
CA SER A 48 -16.52 7.95 -6.21
C SER A 48 -15.37 8.93 -6.43
N MET A 49 -14.29 8.50 -7.10
CA MET A 49 -13.18 9.38 -7.46
C MET A 49 -13.57 10.27 -8.64
N ASP A 50 -13.21 11.55 -8.54
CA ASP A 50 -13.34 12.54 -9.59
C ASP A 50 -11.96 12.70 -10.26
N LEU A 51 -11.77 12.09 -11.43
CA LEU A 51 -10.48 12.02 -12.12
C LEU A 51 -10.01 13.40 -12.62
N ASP A 52 -10.95 14.29 -12.96
CA ASP A 52 -10.64 15.64 -13.46
C ASP A 52 -10.02 16.55 -12.37
N LYS A 53 -10.19 16.16 -11.09
CA LYS A 53 -9.61 16.87 -9.95
C LYS A 53 -8.26 16.33 -9.50
N GLN A 54 -7.74 15.31 -10.17
CA GLN A 54 -6.48 14.67 -9.82
C GLN A 54 -5.37 15.14 -10.76
N ASP A 55 -4.12 15.07 -10.28
CA ASP A 55 -2.97 15.20 -11.17
C ASP A 55 -2.99 14.10 -12.23
N GLU A 56 -2.54 14.41 -13.45
CA GLU A 56 -2.60 13.54 -14.64
C GLU A 56 -2.15 12.09 -14.34
N ARG A 57 -0.96 11.94 -13.73
CA ARG A 57 -0.43 10.61 -13.35
C ARG A 57 -1.35 9.84 -12.41
N SER A 58 -2.00 10.52 -11.47
CA SER A 58 -2.92 9.85 -10.52
C SER A 58 -4.21 9.46 -11.22
N ALA A 59 -4.74 10.35 -12.07
CA ALA A 59 -5.93 10.08 -12.86
C ALA A 59 -5.73 8.87 -13.77
N GLU A 60 -4.62 8.80 -14.51
CA GLU A 60 -4.26 7.67 -15.38
C GLU A 60 -4.18 6.34 -14.63
N ARG A 61 -3.67 6.36 -13.38
CA ARG A 61 -3.53 5.15 -12.56
C ARG A 61 -4.84 4.74 -11.89
N HIS A 62 -5.73 5.68 -11.58
CA HIS A 62 -7.02 5.37 -10.98
C HIS A 62 -8.09 5.01 -12.01
N ASP A 63 -8.03 5.55 -13.23
CA ASP A 63 -9.04 5.38 -14.29
C ASP A 63 -9.45 3.91 -14.51
N PRO A 64 -8.54 2.95 -14.69
CA PRO A 64 -8.92 1.55 -14.88
C PRO A 64 -9.77 0.99 -13.73
N HIS A 65 -9.44 1.35 -12.49
CA HIS A 65 -10.11 0.85 -11.29
C HIS A 65 -11.46 1.51 -11.04
N VAL A 66 -11.62 2.77 -11.48
CA VAL A 66 -12.93 3.44 -11.54
C VAL A 66 -13.86 2.64 -12.46
N TRP A 67 -13.40 2.30 -13.66
CA TRP A 67 -14.20 1.55 -14.63
C TRP A 67 -14.48 0.10 -14.18
N GLU A 68 -13.53 -0.57 -13.52
CA GLU A 68 -13.76 -1.89 -12.90
C GLU A 68 -14.94 -1.85 -11.92
N GLU A 69 -14.97 -0.90 -10.98
CA GLU A 69 -16.07 -0.80 -10.01
C GLU A 69 -17.40 -0.40 -10.69
N LEU A 70 -17.37 0.48 -11.69
CA LEU A 70 -18.57 0.88 -12.43
C LEU A 70 -19.18 -0.27 -13.24
N ASP A 71 -18.34 -1.19 -13.74
CA ASP A 71 -18.74 -2.44 -14.38
C ASP A 71 -19.25 -3.50 -13.38
N GLY A 72 -19.22 -3.20 -12.07
CA GLY A 72 -19.58 -4.15 -11.01
C GLY A 72 -18.54 -5.24 -10.77
N LYS A 73 -17.29 -5.01 -11.16
CA LYS A 73 -16.14 -5.90 -10.89
C LYS A 73 -15.42 -5.43 -9.63
N GLU A 74 -14.80 -6.37 -8.92
CA GLU A 74 -13.86 -6.02 -7.86
C GLU A 74 -12.58 -5.45 -8.50
N PRO A 75 -12.02 -4.35 -7.96
CA PRO A 75 -10.79 -3.77 -8.48
C PRO A 75 -9.64 -4.79 -8.51
N SER A 76 -8.87 -4.78 -9.59
CA SER A 76 -7.70 -5.66 -9.73
C SER A 76 -6.55 -5.31 -8.78
N LYS A 77 -6.55 -4.09 -8.23
CA LYS A 77 -5.57 -3.60 -7.26
C LYS A 77 -6.25 -3.07 -6.00
N THR A 78 -5.54 -3.18 -4.89
CA THR A 78 -5.89 -2.55 -3.61
C THR A 78 -5.21 -1.20 -3.49
N CYS A 79 -5.72 -0.29 -2.66
CA CYS A 79 -5.11 1.03 -2.47
C CYS A 79 -3.63 0.92 -2.07
N ILE A 80 -3.29 -0.06 -1.21
CA ILE A 80 -1.91 -0.24 -0.76
C ILE A 80 -0.97 -0.70 -1.88
N ASP A 81 -1.46 -1.24 -2.99
CA ASP A 81 -0.57 -1.69 -4.08
C ASP A 81 0.24 -0.55 -4.70
N CYS A 82 -0.35 0.65 -4.79
CA CYS A 82 0.31 1.84 -5.31
C CYS A 82 0.69 2.85 -4.22
N HIS A 83 -0.03 2.89 -3.08
CA HIS A 83 0.18 3.91 -2.05
C HIS A 83 1.31 3.61 -1.04
N LYS A 84 1.98 2.44 -1.13
CA LYS A 84 3.24 2.19 -0.42
C LYS A 84 4.25 3.30 -0.78
N GLY A 85 4.77 4.00 0.21
CA GLY A 85 5.87 4.95 -0.01
C GLY A 85 5.48 6.38 -0.43
N ILE A 86 4.18 6.69 -0.57
CA ILE A 86 3.76 8.05 -0.98
C ILE A 86 3.87 9.06 0.17
N ALA A 87 3.24 8.75 1.31
CA ALA A 87 3.21 9.66 2.46
C ALA A 87 4.49 9.59 3.32
N HIS A 88 5.20 8.48 3.24
CA HIS A 88 6.38 8.19 4.07
C HIS A 88 7.43 7.50 3.22
N HIS A 89 8.71 7.74 3.51
CA HIS A 89 9.78 6.99 2.86
C HIS A 89 9.65 5.48 3.11
N LEU A 90 10.03 4.68 2.12
CA LEU A 90 10.08 3.23 2.26
C LEU A 90 11.26 2.82 3.15
N PRO A 91 11.14 1.76 3.95
CA PRO A 91 12.25 1.24 4.76
C PRO A 91 13.35 0.65 3.88
N GLU A 92 14.58 0.61 4.38
CA GLU A 92 15.67 -0.11 3.71
C GLU A 92 15.31 -1.59 3.50
N GLY A 93 15.68 -2.16 2.34
CA GLY A 93 15.40 -3.57 1.99
C GLY A 93 13.94 -3.89 1.66
N TRP A 94 13.07 -2.89 1.52
CA TRP A 94 11.64 -3.11 1.26
C TRP A 94 11.35 -3.85 -0.05
N GLU A 95 12.10 -3.55 -1.11
CA GLU A 95 11.86 -4.06 -2.46
C GLU A 95 12.04 -5.57 -2.51
N GLU A 96 13.22 -6.06 -2.11
CA GLU A 96 13.50 -7.49 -1.97
C GLU A 96 12.50 -8.18 -1.03
N ALA A 97 12.11 -7.54 0.07
CA ALA A 97 11.15 -8.12 1.00
C ALA A 97 9.74 -8.26 0.40
N VAL A 98 9.30 -7.29 -0.40
CA VAL A 98 8.01 -7.32 -1.11
C VAL A 98 8.03 -8.35 -2.22
N ASP A 99 9.09 -8.42 -3.02
CA ASP A 99 9.22 -9.36 -4.13
C ASP A 99 9.23 -10.82 -3.68
N ASN A 100 9.82 -11.08 -2.50
CA ASN A 100 9.83 -12.40 -1.89
C ASN A 100 8.56 -12.74 -1.12
N ASP A 101 7.61 -11.81 -0.97
CA ASP A 101 6.36 -12.04 -0.25
C ASP A 101 5.21 -12.42 -1.21
N PRO A 102 4.61 -13.61 -1.08
CA PRO A 102 3.61 -14.09 -2.05
C PRO A 102 2.30 -13.29 -2.04
N LEU A 103 2.00 -12.53 -0.98
CA LEU A 103 0.81 -11.68 -0.91
C LEU A 103 1.07 -10.27 -1.44
N LEU A 104 2.30 -9.76 -1.27
CA LEU A 104 2.66 -8.39 -1.63
C LEU A 104 3.37 -8.25 -2.98
N ALA A 105 3.97 -9.32 -3.50
CA ALA A 105 4.62 -9.31 -4.80
C ALA A 105 3.59 -9.00 -5.90
N ASN A 106 3.75 -7.84 -6.54
CA ASN A 106 2.92 -7.45 -7.67
C ASN A 106 3.51 -8.06 -8.95
N LYS A 107 3.08 -9.27 -9.30
CA LYS A 107 3.56 -9.98 -10.51
C LYS A 107 3.20 -9.29 -11.83
N ASP A 108 2.29 -8.32 -11.80
CA ASP A 108 1.81 -7.61 -13.00
C ASP A 108 2.55 -6.29 -13.26
N ASP A 109 3.38 -5.81 -12.33
CA ASP A 109 4.04 -4.49 -12.48
C ASP A 109 5.44 -4.62 -13.15
N SER A 110 5.92 -5.85 -13.38
CA SER A 110 7.24 -6.15 -13.98
C SER A 110 7.31 -5.99 -15.51
N GLU A 111 6.25 -5.54 -16.17
CA GLU A 111 6.20 -5.36 -17.64
C GLU A 111 6.22 -3.89 -18.10
N GLY A 112 6.52 -2.93 -17.20
CA GLY A 112 6.25 -1.50 -17.48
C GLY A 112 7.38 -0.50 -17.31
N GLU A 113 8.63 -0.91 -17.07
CA GLU A 113 9.77 0.02 -17.03
C GLU A 113 10.76 -0.28 -18.17
N GLU A 114 10.50 0.31 -19.35
CA GLU A 114 11.51 0.62 -20.38
C GLU A 114 11.39 2.08 -20.81
#